data_AF-A0A960QXX2-F1
#
_entry.id   AF-A0A960QXX2-F1
#
_cell.length_a   1.000
_cell.length_b   1.000
_cell.length_c   1.000
_cell.angle_alpha   90.00
_cell.angle_beta   90.00
_cell.angle_gamma   90.00
#
_symmetry.space_group_name_H-M   'P 1'
#
loop_
_entity.id
_entity.type
_entity.pdbx_description
1 polymer ?
#
loop_
_entity_poly.entity_id
_entity_poly.type
_entity_poly.pdbx_seq_one_letter_code
_entity_poly.pdbx_strand_id
1 'polypeptide(L)'
;RSRFEALQDRSMAMTELQRSMHTERSPAGEVGFKTQSLDKLLWLFLKLLHHKNGLERFLAQTSESHLKSELSDTESQIKDARERNAADRLVTSLEGKRTTIEERLANYSEAVENLQILQAELDKTEQKINHICEVGMTSRDGSDLSHQIDGVADSVKLSEQALAGLDLGTVFEDTETPPPLVSNQRGLMEFQ
;
A
#
# COMPACT_ATOMS: atom_id res chain seq x y z
N ARG A 1 -6.41 9.53 4.23
CA ARG A 1 -6.93 10.63 3.41
C ARG A 1 -6.10 11.90 3.61
N SER A 2 -6.04 12.47 4.82
CA SER A 2 -5.20 13.64 5.13
C SER A 2 -3.73 13.51 4.74
N ARG A 3 -3.09 12.35 4.99
CA ARG A 3 -1.69 12.10 4.58
C ARG A 3 -1.47 12.22 3.07
N PHE A 4 -2.40 11.67 2.27
CA PHE A 4 -2.29 11.75 0.81
C PHE A 4 -2.51 13.18 0.30
N GLU A 5 -3.54 13.86 0.81
CA GLU A 5 -3.84 15.26 0.44
C GLU A 5 -2.64 16.17 0.74
N ALA A 6 -2.01 16.03 1.91
CA ALA A 6 -0.80 16.79 2.24
C ALA A 6 0.38 16.53 1.28
N LEU A 7 0.60 15.27 0.86
CA LEU A 7 1.65 14.92 -0.09
C LEU A 7 1.36 15.45 -1.50
N GLN A 8 0.10 15.40 -1.91
CA GLN A 8 -0.35 15.96 -3.18
C GLN A 8 -0.14 17.48 -3.20
N ASP A 9 -0.58 18.19 -2.16
CA ASP A 9 -0.40 19.65 -2.02
C ASP A 9 1.07 20.06 -2.08
N ARG A 10 1.93 19.32 -1.38
CA ARG A 10 3.38 19.58 -1.37
C ARG A 10 4.03 19.35 -2.74
N SER A 11 3.60 18.29 -3.43
CA SER A 11 4.06 17.98 -4.79
C SER A 11 3.64 19.08 -5.77
N MET A 12 2.39 19.54 -5.70
CA MET A 12 1.88 20.65 -6.52
C MET A 12 2.62 21.95 -6.27
N ALA A 13 2.84 22.31 -5.00
CA ALA A 13 3.57 23.53 -4.63
C ALA A 13 5.01 23.51 -5.18
N MET A 14 5.68 22.35 -5.12
CA MET A 14 7.03 22.20 -5.67
C MET A 14 7.04 22.36 -7.21
N THR A 15 6.12 21.70 -7.93
CA THR A 15 6.04 21.81 -9.40
C THR A 15 5.75 23.24 -9.85
N GLU A 16 4.91 23.98 -9.12
CA GLU A 16 4.62 25.39 -9.43
C GLU A 16 5.85 26.29 -9.19
N LEU A 17 6.55 26.11 -8.07
CA LEU A 17 7.79 26.84 -7.78
C LEU A 17 8.84 26.60 -8.88
N GLN A 18 9.06 25.34 -9.27
CA GLN A 18 10.00 25.02 -10.34
C GLN A 18 9.61 25.65 -11.67
N ARG A 19 8.32 25.64 -12.04
CA ARG A 19 7.82 26.30 -13.24
C ARG A 19 8.07 27.80 -13.22
N SER A 20 7.89 28.44 -12.07
CA SER A 20 8.14 29.88 -11.91
C SER A 20 9.64 30.24 -11.97
N MET A 21 10.52 29.36 -11.50
CA MET A 21 11.97 29.56 -11.53
C MET A 21 12.60 29.27 -12.89
N HIS A 22 12.00 28.38 -13.68
CA HIS A 22 12.46 28.02 -15.02
C HIS A 22 11.81 28.91 -16.10
N THR A 23 12.16 30.20 -16.16
CA THR A 23 11.61 31.10 -17.21
C THR A 23 12.43 31.13 -18.51
N GLU A 24 13.73 30.76 -18.56
CA GLU A 24 14.50 30.94 -19.82
C GLU A 24 15.59 29.90 -20.21
N ARG A 25 15.83 28.77 -19.51
CA ARG A 25 17.00 27.92 -19.90
C ARG A 25 16.96 26.40 -19.68
N SER A 26 15.85 25.77 -19.30
CA SER A 26 15.78 24.31 -19.18
C SER A 26 14.94 23.67 -20.30
N PRO A 27 15.37 22.54 -20.88
CA PRO A 27 14.58 21.82 -21.86
C PRO A 27 13.28 21.32 -21.19
N ALA A 28 12.13 21.62 -21.81
CA ALA A 28 10.79 21.29 -21.29
C ALA A 28 10.60 19.81 -20.91
N GLY A 29 11.41 18.89 -21.47
CA GLY A 29 11.38 17.46 -21.15
C GLY A 29 11.81 17.10 -19.72
N GLU A 30 12.70 17.88 -19.10
CA GLU A 30 13.23 17.57 -17.76
C GLU A 30 12.20 17.82 -16.66
N VAL A 31 11.37 18.86 -16.80
CA VAL A 31 10.27 19.18 -15.88
C VAL A 31 9.10 18.18 -16.02
N GLY A 32 8.83 17.70 -17.24
CA GLY A 32 7.84 16.66 -17.48
C GLY A 32 8.22 15.31 -16.83
N PHE A 33 9.48 14.91 -16.95
CA PHE A 33 10.01 13.69 -16.34
C PHE A 33 9.97 13.71 -14.79
N LYS A 34 10.24 14.89 -14.20
CA LYS A 34 10.15 15.12 -12.74
C LYS A 34 8.73 14.92 -12.20
N THR A 35 7.75 15.49 -12.90
CA THR A 35 6.33 15.41 -12.48
C THR A 35 5.79 13.99 -12.60
N GLN A 36 6.19 13.25 -13.63
CA GLN A 36 5.81 11.84 -13.81
C GLN A 36 6.31 10.92 -12.67
N SER A 37 7.48 11.22 -12.10
CA SER A 37 8.04 10.41 -11.02
C SER A 37 7.32 10.63 -9.68
N LEU A 38 6.83 11.86 -9.43
CA LEU A 38 5.94 12.14 -8.31
C LEU A 38 4.57 11.46 -8.50
N ASP A 39 4.00 11.49 -9.71
CA ASP A 39 2.76 10.80 -10.03
C ASP A 39 2.86 9.30 -9.71
N LYS A 40 3.98 8.65 -10.07
CA LYS A 40 4.26 7.25 -9.72
C LYS A 40 4.30 6.99 -8.21
N LEU A 41 5.00 7.84 -7.45
CA LEU A 41 5.11 7.68 -5.99
C LEU A 41 3.78 7.94 -5.28
N LEU A 42 3.04 8.97 -5.70
CA LEU A 42 1.70 9.28 -5.18
C LEU A 42 0.72 8.16 -5.50
N TRP A 43 0.83 7.56 -6.69
CA TRP A 43 0.02 6.40 -7.06
C TRP A 43 0.35 5.17 -6.23
N LEU A 44 1.63 4.86 -6.04
CA LEU A 44 2.07 3.80 -5.13
C LEU A 44 1.53 4.02 -3.71
N PHE A 45 1.62 5.26 -3.20
CA PHE A 45 1.09 5.61 -1.88
C PHE A 45 -0.42 5.38 -1.78
N LEU A 46 -1.19 5.69 -2.84
CA LEU A 46 -2.62 5.38 -2.89
C LEU A 46 -2.90 3.87 -2.90
N LYS A 47 -2.16 3.09 -3.69
CA LYS A 47 -2.26 1.62 -3.69
C LYS A 47 -2.02 1.08 -2.28
N LEU A 48 -0.92 1.48 -1.64
CA LEU A 48 -0.57 1.08 -0.27
C LEU A 48 -1.67 1.46 0.74
N LEU A 49 -2.24 2.67 0.66
CA LEU A 49 -3.33 3.11 1.53
C LEU A 49 -4.60 2.27 1.35
N HIS A 50 -4.94 1.94 0.10
CA HIS A 50 -6.11 1.11 -0.21
C HIS A 50 -5.96 -0.29 0.40
N HIS A 51 -4.82 -0.93 0.18
CA HIS A 51 -4.53 -2.26 0.74
C HIS A 51 -4.52 -2.25 2.26
N LYS A 52 -3.89 -1.23 2.88
CA LYS A 52 -3.92 -1.03 4.33
C LYS A 52 -5.35 -0.95 4.84
N ASN A 53 -6.22 -0.19 4.17
CA ASN A 53 -7.62 -0.08 4.60
C ASN A 53 -8.38 -1.41 4.48
N GLY A 54 -8.09 -2.20 3.44
CA GLY A 54 -8.63 -3.56 3.31
C GLY A 54 -8.27 -4.46 4.49
N LEU A 55 -6.98 -4.53 4.83
CA LEU A 55 -6.50 -5.32 5.98
C LEU A 55 -7.06 -4.81 7.30
N GLU A 56 -7.09 -3.49 7.53
CA GLU A 56 -7.69 -2.92 8.74
C GLU A 56 -9.17 -3.30 8.91
N ARG A 57 -9.93 -3.32 7.81
CA ARG A 57 -11.34 -3.75 7.83
C ARG A 57 -11.47 -5.24 8.11
N PHE A 58 -10.63 -6.07 7.50
CA PHE A 58 -10.59 -7.52 7.76
C PHE A 58 -10.26 -7.82 9.22
N LEU A 59 -9.22 -7.20 9.76
CA LEU A 59 -8.78 -7.37 11.15
C LEU A 59 -9.83 -6.82 12.13
N ALA A 60 -10.51 -5.72 11.81
CA ALA A 60 -11.59 -5.20 12.65
C ALA A 60 -12.81 -6.14 12.73
N GLN A 61 -13.03 -6.98 11.73
CA GLN A 61 -14.13 -7.95 11.67
C GLN A 61 -13.75 -9.32 12.23
N THR A 62 -12.48 -9.55 12.53
CA THR A 62 -11.96 -10.85 12.96
C THR A 62 -11.34 -10.73 14.34
N SER A 63 -11.80 -11.52 15.30
CA SER A 63 -11.24 -11.53 16.66
C SER A 63 -10.32 -12.72 16.86
N GLU A 64 -9.02 -12.46 16.99
CA GLU A 64 -8.02 -13.50 17.30
C GLU A 64 -8.35 -14.25 18.60
N SER A 65 -8.74 -13.51 19.65
CA SER A 65 -9.10 -14.11 20.93
C SER A 65 -10.32 -15.03 20.82
N HIS A 66 -11.31 -14.65 20.01
CA HIS A 66 -12.47 -15.51 19.76
C HIS A 66 -12.07 -16.77 19.01
N LEU A 67 -11.25 -16.66 17.95
CA LEU A 67 -10.74 -17.81 17.20
C LEU A 67 -9.94 -18.78 18.07
N LYS A 68 -9.07 -18.25 18.95
CA LYS A 68 -8.31 -19.08 19.90
C LYS A 68 -9.21 -19.79 20.91
N SER A 69 -10.26 -19.13 21.39
CA SER A 69 -11.26 -19.76 22.25
C SER A 69 -12.03 -20.87 21.50
N GLU A 70 -12.51 -20.57 20.30
CA GLU A 70 -13.22 -21.56 19.46
C GLU A 70 -12.35 -22.78 19.15
N LEU A 71 -11.05 -22.57 18.94
CA LEU A 71 -10.08 -23.64 18.72
C LEU A 71 -9.98 -24.53 19.96
N SER A 72 -9.74 -23.95 21.13
CA SER A 72 -9.62 -24.67 22.40
C SER A 72 -10.89 -25.46 22.76
N ASP A 73 -12.06 -24.86 22.52
CA ASP A 73 -13.36 -25.51 22.73
C ASP A 73 -13.52 -26.70 21.78
N THR A 74 -13.15 -26.54 20.51
CA THR A 74 -13.25 -27.60 19.49
C THR A 74 -12.27 -28.74 19.79
N GLU A 75 -11.05 -28.43 20.24
CA GLU A 75 -10.08 -29.45 20.68
C GLU A 75 -10.59 -30.25 21.88
N SER A 76 -11.22 -29.57 22.85
CA SER A 76 -11.87 -30.23 24.00
C SER A 76 -13.01 -31.14 23.55
N GLN A 77 -13.85 -30.68 22.60
CA GLN A 77 -14.93 -31.49 22.02
C GLN A 77 -14.41 -32.74 21.30
N ILE A 78 -13.29 -32.62 20.56
CA ILE A 78 -12.63 -33.76 19.90
C ILE A 78 -12.17 -34.78 20.95
N LYS A 79 -11.50 -34.30 22.01
CA LYS A 79 -11.02 -35.16 23.10
C LYS A 79 -12.17 -35.90 23.77
N ASP A 80 -13.23 -35.19 24.17
CA ASP A 80 -14.40 -35.77 24.82
C ASP A 80 -15.17 -36.75 23.91
N ALA A 81 -15.20 -36.49 22.60
CA ALA A 81 -15.81 -37.40 21.63
C ALA A 81 -15.03 -38.71 21.53
N ARG A 82 -13.69 -38.64 21.51
CA ARG A 82 -12.82 -39.82 21.48
C ARG A 82 -12.90 -40.62 22.79
N GLU A 83 -12.85 -39.97 23.94
CA GLU A 83 -12.94 -40.63 25.26
C GLU A 83 -14.27 -41.37 25.44
N ARG A 84 -15.36 -40.84 24.88
CA ARG A 84 -16.68 -41.48 24.91
C ARG A 84 -16.92 -42.50 23.79
N ASN A 85 -15.91 -42.79 22.96
CA ASN A 85 -16.05 -43.65 21.78
C ASN A 85 -17.24 -43.21 20.89
N ALA A 86 -17.38 -41.90 20.68
CA ALA A 86 -18.40 -41.36 19.78
C ALA A 86 -18.16 -41.85 18.34
N ALA A 87 -19.18 -41.77 17.50
CA ALA A 87 -19.08 -42.21 16.11
C ALA A 87 -17.98 -41.44 15.34
N ASP A 88 -17.18 -42.14 14.55
CA ASP A 88 -16.04 -41.59 13.79
C ASP A 88 -16.43 -40.35 12.95
N ARG A 89 -17.61 -40.38 12.32
CA ARG A 89 -18.13 -39.24 11.54
C ARG A 89 -18.19 -37.93 12.33
N LEU A 90 -18.47 -37.99 13.63
CA LEU A 90 -18.50 -36.81 14.50
C LEU A 90 -17.08 -36.30 14.74
N VAL A 91 -16.14 -37.20 15.05
CA VAL A 91 -14.73 -36.85 15.26
C VAL A 91 -14.16 -36.20 14.00
N THR A 92 -14.37 -36.79 12.82
CA THR A 92 -13.93 -36.22 11.54
C THR A 92 -14.55 -34.84 11.28
N SER A 93 -15.83 -34.64 11.59
CA SER A 93 -16.48 -33.33 11.42
C SER A 93 -15.88 -32.27 12.35
N LEU A 94 -15.54 -32.63 13.59
CA LEU A 94 -14.91 -31.72 14.55
C LEU A 94 -13.46 -31.41 14.15
N GLU A 95 -12.73 -32.39 13.63
CA GLU A 95 -11.38 -32.19 13.07
C GLU A 95 -11.41 -31.24 11.88
N GLY A 96 -12.36 -31.40 10.95
CA GLY A 96 -12.55 -30.46 9.85
C GLY A 96 -12.83 -29.03 10.34
N LYS A 97 -13.67 -28.88 11.38
CA LYS A 97 -13.90 -27.59 12.03
C LYS A 97 -12.60 -27.02 12.62
N ARG A 98 -11.77 -27.85 13.27
CA ARG A 98 -10.47 -27.45 13.83
C ARG A 98 -9.55 -26.91 12.73
N THR A 99 -9.40 -27.64 11.63
CA THR A 99 -8.60 -27.21 10.47
C THR A 99 -9.05 -25.86 9.93
N THR A 100 -10.36 -25.64 9.76
CA THR A 100 -10.86 -24.32 9.32
C THR A 100 -10.53 -23.20 10.30
N ILE A 101 -10.57 -23.45 11.62
CA ILE A 101 -10.20 -22.43 12.61
C ILE A 101 -8.69 -22.15 12.57
N GLU A 102 -7.85 -23.19 12.41
CA GLU A 102 -6.40 -23.06 12.25
C GLU A 102 -6.03 -22.22 11.01
N GLU A 103 -6.67 -22.48 9.86
CA GLU A 103 -6.49 -21.69 8.64
C GLU A 103 -6.91 -20.23 8.83
N ARG A 104 -8.03 -19.97 9.52
CA ARG A 104 -8.47 -18.60 9.84
C ARG A 104 -7.48 -17.87 10.75
N LEU A 105 -6.86 -18.56 11.70
CA LEU A 105 -5.82 -18.01 12.57
C LEU A 105 -4.54 -17.70 11.79
N ALA A 106 -4.13 -18.60 10.87
CA ALA A 106 -3.00 -18.35 10.00
C ALA A 106 -3.22 -17.10 9.13
N ASN A 107 -4.38 -16.99 8.49
CA ASN A 107 -4.75 -15.82 7.68
C ASN A 107 -4.79 -14.53 8.52
N TYR A 108 -5.28 -14.61 9.77
CA TYR A 108 -5.26 -13.46 10.67
C TYR A 108 -3.82 -13.03 11.00
N SER A 109 -2.95 -13.97 11.33
CA SER A 109 -1.54 -13.70 11.64
C SER A 109 -0.82 -13.06 10.46
N GLU A 110 -1.03 -13.61 9.26
CA GLU A 110 -0.46 -13.07 8.02
C GLU A 110 -0.98 -11.66 7.74
N ALA A 111 -2.28 -11.40 7.92
CA ALA A 111 -2.84 -10.06 7.76
C ALA A 111 -2.26 -9.03 8.74
N VAL A 112 -1.92 -9.43 9.97
CA VAL A 112 -1.24 -8.56 10.95
C VAL A 112 0.18 -8.22 10.48
N GLU A 113 0.94 -9.22 10.01
CA GLU A 113 2.29 -9.00 9.47
C GLU A 113 2.27 -8.10 8.23
N ASN A 114 1.36 -8.39 7.29
CA ASN A 114 1.17 -7.61 6.07
C ASN A 114 0.80 -6.15 6.37
N LEU A 115 -0.01 -5.91 7.41
CA LEU A 115 -0.34 -4.56 7.85
C LEU A 115 0.90 -3.79 8.34
N GLN A 116 1.81 -4.45 9.07
CA GLN A 116 3.06 -3.84 9.54
C GLN A 116 3.97 -3.48 8.36
N ILE A 117 4.10 -4.38 7.40
CA ILE A 117 4.88 -4.14 6.16
C ILE A 117 4.29 -2.95 5.40
N LEU A 118 2.98 -2.92 5.18
CA LEU A 118 2.31 -1.81 4.48
C LEU A 118 2.48 -0.46 5.20
N GLN A 119 2.47 -0.45 6.53
CA GLN A 119 2.72 0.77 7.30
C GLN A 119 4.16 1.27 7.09
N ALA A 120 5.15 0.39 7.16
CA ALA A 120 6.54 0.74 6.92
C ALA A 120 6.77 1.25 5.47
N GLU A 121 6.13 0.61 4.49
CA GLU A 121 6.18 1.01 3.10
C GLU A 121 5.51 2.36 2.85
N LEU A 122 4.36 2.63 3.47
CA LEU A 122 3.71 3.95 3.42
C LEU A 122 4.63 5.05 3.95
N ASP A 123 5.23 4.82 5.12
CA ASP A 123 6.11 5.79 5.76
C ASP A 123 7.37 6.02 4.90
N LYS A 124 7.97 4.95 4.35
CA LYS A 124 9.10 5.04 3.42
C LYS A 124 8.75 5.85 2.17
N THR A 125 7.62 5.56 1.52
CA THR A 125 7.16 6.28 0.32
C THR A 125 6.90 7.75 0.63
N GLU A 126 6.28 8.05 1.76
CA GLU A 126 6.06 9.43 2.22
C GLU A 126 7.38 10.19 2.43
N GLN A 127 8.35 9.59 3.11
CA GLN A 127 9.67 10.20 3.29
C GLN A 127 10.37 10.47 1.95
N LYS A 128 10.25 9.55 0.99
CA LYS A 128 10.83 9.71 -0.35
C LYS A 128 10.18 10.88 -1.11
N ILE A 129 8.85 11.01 -1.06
CA ILE A 129 8.12 12.13 -1.68
C ILE A 129 8.54 13.46 -1.05
N ASN A 130 8.59 13.52 0.29
CA ASN A 130 8.99 14.72 1.02
C ASN A 130 10.42 15.15 0.65
N HIS A 131 11.36 14.21 0.62
CA HIS A 131 12.75 14.48 0.23
C HIS A 131 12.86 15.01 -1.20
N ILE A 132 12.14 14.42 -2.16
CA ILE A 132 12.12 14.90 -3.55
C ILE A 132 11.56 16.31 -3.63
N CYS A 133 10.49 16.60 -2.89
CA CYS A 133 9.92 17.95 -2.82
C CYS A 133 10.92 18.95 -2.22
N GLU A 134 11.62 18.58 -1.15
CA GLU A 134 12.61 19.43 -0.48
C GLU A 134 13.80 19.73 -1.40
N VAL A 135 14.42 18.70 -1.98
CA VAL A 135 15.50 18.87 -2.98
C VAL A 135 15.03 19.69 -4.17
N GLY A 136 13.80 19.46 -4.63
CA GLY A 136 13.20 20.18 -5.75
C GLY A 136 12.96 21.67 -5.46
N MET A 137 12.74 22.06 -4.20
CA MET A 137 12.56 23.46 -3.78
C MET A 137 13.90 24.15 -3.51
N THR A 138 14.91 23.44 -3.01
CA THR A 138 16.20 24.04 -2.63
C THR A 138 17.23 24.03 -3.74
N SER A 139 17.11 23.12 -4.71
CA SER A 139 18.13 22.97 -5.75
C SER A 139 18.04 24.06 -6.81
N ARG A 140 19.20 24.67 -7.11
CA ARG A 140 19.41 25.52 -8.28
C ARG A 140 20.00 24.74 -9.46
N ASP A 141 20.39 23.49 -9.24
CA ASP A 141 21.04 22.60 -10.21
C ASP A 141 20.17 21.35 -10.49
N GLY A 142 19.90 21.05 -11.76
CA GLY A 142 18.97 19.98 -12.16
C GLY A 142 19.50 18.56 -11.90
N SER A 143 20.81 18.43 -11.67
CA SER A 143 21.54 17.17 -11.49
C SER A 143 21.14 16.42 -10.21
N ASP A 144 21.09 17.09 -9.06
CA ASP A 144 20.75 16.49 -7.76
C ASP A 144 19.33 15.91 -7.74
N LEU A 145 18.39 16.60 -8.38
CA LEU A 145 17.01 16.15 -8.48
C LEU A 145 16.88 14.95 -9.45
N SER A 146 17.64 14.95 -10.54
CA SER A 146 17.66 13.85 -11.50
C SER A 146 18.17 12.55 -10.84
N HIS A 147 19.23 12.64 -10.05
CA HIS A 147 19.73 11.49 -9.27
C HIS A 147 18.71 10.94 -8.26
N GLN A 148 17.94 11.83 -7.60
CA GLN A 148 16.89 11.38 -6.69
C GLN A 148 15.75 10.65 -7.42
N ILE A 149 15.44 11.09 -8.63
CA ILE A 149 14.40 10.52 -9.50
C ILE A 149 14.80 9.18 -10.08
N ASP A 150 16.06 9.01 -10.50
CA ASP A 150 16.52 7.70 -11.00
C ASP A 150 16.34 6.61 -9.93
N GLY A 151 16.60 6.95 -8.66
CA GLY A 151 16.34 6.05 -7.52
C GLY A 151 14.86 5.82 -7.18
N VAL A 152 13.92 6.55 -7.81
CA VAL A 152 12.47 6.34 -7.62
C VAL A 152 12.01 5.08 -8.34
N ALA A 153 12.48 4.83 -9.56
CA ALA A 153 12.06 3.67 -10.34
C ALA A 153 12.37 2.35 -9.59
N ASP A 154 13.58 2.25 -9.05
CA ASP A 154 14.00 1.09 -8.24
C ASP A 154 13.20 0.98 -6.94
N SER A 155 12.95 2.10 -6.25
CA SER A 155 12.15 2.12 -5.02
C SER A 155 10.70 1.69 -5.28
N VAL A 156 10.09 2.14 -6.38
CA VAL A 156 8.72 1.76 -6.77
C VAL A 156 8.68 0.27 -7.08
N LYS A 157 9.63 -0.23 -7.89
CA LYS A 157 9.72 -1.66 -8.23
C LYS A 157 9.87 -2.54 -7.00
N LEU A 158 10.73 -2.17 -6.05
CA LEU A 158 10.91 -2.90 -4.80
C LEU A 158 9.64 -2.90 -3.95
N SER A 159 8.91 -1.77 -3.91
CA SER A 159 7.66 -1.66 -3.17
C SER A 159 6.53 -2.45 -3.84
N GLU A 160 6.52 -2.52 -5.18
CA GLU A 160 5.59 -3.35 -5.95
C GLU A 160 5.89 -4.84 -5.78
N GLN A 161 7.16 -5.24 -5.68
CA GLN A 161 7.53 -6.61 -5.32
C GLN A 161 7.10 -6.96 -3.89
N ALA A 162 7.28 -6.03 -2.95
CA ALA A 162 6.78 -6.20 -1.59
C ALA A 162 5.25 -6.36 -1.59
N LEU A 163 4.53 -5.60 -2.41
CA LEU A 163 3.08 -5.72 -2.59
C LEU A 163 2.65 -7.04 -3.25
N ALA A 164 3.36 -7.50 -4.28
CA ALA A 164 3.05 -8.73 -4.99
C ALA A 164 3.17 -9.98 -4.10
N GLY A 165 4.05 -9.94 -3.09
CA GLY A 165 4.19 -11.01 -2.10
C GLY A 165 3.04 -11.12 -1.09
N LEU A 166 2.12 -10.15 -1.06
CA LEU A 166 1.05 -10.07 -0.05
C LEU A 166 -0.31 -10.65 -0.55
N ASP A 167 -0.35 -11.25 -1.75
CA ASP A 167 -1.53 -11.81 -2.44
C ASP A 167 -2.83 -11.02 -2.18
N LEU A 168 -2.80 -9.72 -2.46
CA LEU A 168 -3.76 -8.75 -1.94
C LEU A 168 -5.12 -8.71 -2.65
N GLY A 169 -5.42 -9.67 -3.52
CA GLY A 169 -6.59 -9.64 -4.39
C GLY A 169 -6.48 -8.53 -5.44
N THR A 170 -6.66 -8.91 -6.71
CA THR A 170 -6.59 -8.03 -7.88
C THR A 170 -7.73 -7.01 -7.89
N VAL A 171 -7.64 -5.95 -7.08
CA VAL A 171 -8.64 -4.85 -7.06
C VAL A 171 -8.22 -3.68 -7.95
N PHE A 172 -6.94 -3.58 -8.30
CA PHE A 172 -6.49 -2.73 -9.40
C PHE A 172 -6.24 -3.59 -10.63
N GLU A 173 -6.96 -3.30 -11.71
CA GLU A 173 -6.43 -3.58 -13.05
C GLU A 173 -5.04 -2.95 -13.10
N ASP A 174 -4.06 -3.77 -13.49
CA ASP A 174 -2.65 -3.44 -13.61
C ASP A 174 -2.45 -2.36 -14.68
N THR A 175 -2.86 -1.13 -14.35
CA THR A 175 -2.64 0.04 -15.18
C THR A 175 -1.20 0.44 -14.93
N GLU A 176 -0.30 -0.09 -15.78
CA GLU A 176 1.13 0.23 -15.82
C GLU A 176 1.39 1.76 -15.84
N THR A 177 0.41 2.55 -16.26
CA THR A 177 0.49 4.01 -16.32
C THR A 177 -0.30 4.65 -15.18
N PRO A 178 0.35 5.34 -14.21
CA PRO A 178 -0.35 6.04 -13.15
C PRO A 178 -1.22 7.17 -13.72
N PRO A 179 -2.41 7.45 -13.16
CA PRO A 179 -3.18 8.61 -13.55
C PRO A 179 -2.39 9.90 -13.23
N PRO A 180 -2.60 11.00 -13.99
CA PRO A 180 -1.97 12.27 -13.67
C PRO A 180 -2.55 12.83 -12.37
N LEU A 181 -1.80 12.73 -11.27
CA LEU A 181 -2.19 13.24 -9.95
C LEU A 181 -1.67 14.67 -9.73
N VAL A 182 -0.62 15.04 -10.47
CA VAL A 182 0.01 16.37 -10.54
C VAL A 182 0.08 16.86 -12.00
N SER A 183 0.34 15.98 -12.98
CA SER A 183 0.72 16.36 -14.36
C SER A 183 -0.40 16.96 -15.24
N ASN A 184 -1.70 16.85 -14.91
CA ASN A 184 -2.78 17.24 -15.83
C ASN A 184 -3.89 18.11 -15.22
N GLN A 185 -3.57 19.34 -14.82
CA GLN A 185 -4.57 20.34 -14.43
C GLN A 185 -5.17 21.16 -15.60
N ARG A 186 -4.84 20.86 -16.87
CA ARG A 186 -5.44 21.59 -18.03
C ARG A 186 -6.75 21.01 -18.56
N GLY A 187 -7.20 19.84 -18.09
CA GLY A 187 -8.41 19.19 -18.62
C GLY A 187 -9.73 19.48 -17.89
N LEU A 188 -9.71 20.18 -16.75
CA LEU A 188 -10.91 20.41 -15.93
C LEU A 188 -11.51 21.83 -16.06
N MET A 189 -11.00 22.64 -16.99
CA MET A 189 -11.55 23.98 -17.30
C MET A 189 -12.14 24.09 -18.72
N GLU A 190 -12.68 23.01 -19.29
CA GLU A 190 -13.43 23.06 -20.57
C GLU A 190 -14.81 22.38 -20.51
N PHE A 191 -15.47 22.45 -19.35
CA PHE A 191 -16.93 22.22 -19.28
C PHE A 191 -17.58 23.28 -18.37
N GLN A 192 -17.74 24.48 -18.92
CA GLN A 192 -18.81 25.42 -18.57
C GLN A 192 -19.51 25.87 -19.84
#